data_AF-A0A2P2MG55-F1
#
_entry.id   AF-A0A2P2MG55-F1
#
_cell.length_a   1.000
_cell.length_b   1.000
_cell.length_c   1.000
_cell.angle_alpha   90.00
_cell.angle_beta   90.00
_cell.angle_gamma   90.00
#
_symmetry.space_group_name_H-M   'P 1'
#
loop_
_entity.id
_entity.type
_entity.pdbx_description
1 polymer ?
#
loop_
_entity_poly.entity_id
_entity_poly.type
_entity_poly.pdbx_seq_one_letter_code
_entity_poly.pdbx_strand_id
1 'polypeptide(L)'
;MQEFMILPLGASSFKEAMKMGAEVYHNLKSVIKKKYGQDATNVGDEGGFAPNIQENEEGLELLNTAIAKAGYTGKVVIGMDVAASEFYGPDKTYDLNFKEEGNDGSQKISGDALIDLYKSFVAKYPIVSIEDPFDQDDWENYKKLTAEIGEQIQVVGDDLLVTNPKVSNH
;
A
#
# COMPACT_ATOMS: atom_id res chain seq x y z
N MET A 1 -2.22 2.40 6.62
CA MET A 1 -2.52 2.20 5.19
C MET A 1 -3.42 0.98 5.06
N GLN A 2 -4.33 0.98 4.09
CA GLN A 2 -5.40 -0.02 4.03
C GLN A 2 -4.92 -1.36 3.46
N GLU A 3 -4.34 -1.34 2.26
CA GLU A 3 -3.99 -2.57 1.54
C GLU A 3 -2.58 -2.58 0.98
N PHE A 4 -2.04 -3.79 0.90
CA PHE A 4 -0.80 -4.08 0.19
C PHE A 4 -1.03 -5.26 -0.77
N MET A 5 -0.84 -4.98 -2.05
CA MET A 5 -1.11 -5.91 -3.14
C MET A 5 0.18 -6.43 -3.77
N ILE A 6 0.08 -7.57 -4.46
CA ILE A 6 1.16 -8.11 -5.30
C ILE A 6 0.74 -8.13 -6.77
N LEU A 7 1.66 -7.74 -7.65
CA LEU A 7 1.42 -7.64 -9.09
C LEU A 7 2.45 -8.51 -9.84
N PRO A 8 2.06 -9.67 -10.39
CA PRO A 8 2.95 -10.57 -11.13
C PRO A 8 3.31 -10.10 -12.56
N LEU A 9 3.92 -8.92 -12.70
CA LEU A 9 4.22 -8.30 -14.01
C LEU A 9 5.20 -9.12 -14.88
N GLY A 10 6.03 -9.97 -14.27
CA GLY A 10 6.99 -10.83 -14.96
C GLY A 10 6.40 -12.14 -15.51
N ALA A 11 5.08 -12.35 -15.42
CA ALA A 11 4.40 -13.53 -15.95
C ALA A 11 4.16 -13.41 -17.46
N SER A 12 4.26 -14.53 -18.18
CA SER A 12 4.03 -14.61 -19.64
C SER A 12 2.55 -14.76 -20.02
N SER A 13 1.68 -15.00 -19.05
CA SER A 13 0.23 -15.16 -19.24
C SER A 13 -0.52 -14.93 -17.96
N PHE A 14 -1.83 -14.65 -18.06
CA PHE A 14 -2.71 -14.53 -16.89
C PHE A 14 -2.70 -15.80 -16.03
N LYS A 15 -2.66 -17.00 -16.65
CA LYS A 15 -2.56 -18.27 -15.92
C LYS A 15 -1.29 -18.35 -15.08
N GLU A 16 -0.17 -17.90 -15.63
CA GLU A 16 1.09 -17.86 -14.89
C GLU A 16 1.05 -16.80 -13.78
N ALA A 17 0.49 -15.62 -14.06
CA ALA A 17 0.32 -14.57 -13.05
C ALA A 17 -0.49 -15.07 -11.85
N MET A 18 -1.62 -15.75 -12.09
CA MET A 18 -2.44 -16.35 -11.03
C MET A 18 -1.68 -17.40 -10.22
N LYS A 19 -0.85 -18.23 -10.89
CA LYS A 19 0.01 -19.19 -10.20
C LYS A 19 1.04 -18.48 -9.31
N MET A 20 1.74 -17.47 -9.83
CA MET A 20 2.71 -16.69 -9.06
C MET A 20 2.04 -16.04 -7.84
N GLY A 21 0.87 -15.40 -8.03
CA GLY A 21 0.11 -14.77 -6.95
C GLY A 21 -0.27 -15.77 -5.85
N ALA A 22 -0.82 -16.93 -6.21
CA ALA A 22 -1.19 -17.97 -5.25
C ALA A 22 0.02 -18.51 -4.46
N GLU A 23 1.15 -18.74 -5.13
CA GLU A 23 2.37 -19.23 -4.48
C GLU A 23 2.97 -18.18 -3.53
N VAL A 24 2.97 -16.90 -3.90
CA VAL A 24 3.38 -15.79 -3.01
C VAL A 24 2.43 -15.70 -1.81
N TYR A 25 1.12 -15.76 -2.03
CA TYR A 25 0.11 -15.71 -0.96
C TYR A 25 0.29 -16.83 0.08
N HIS A 26 0.52 -18.08 -0.35
CA HIS A 26 0.78 -19.18 0.58
C HIS A 26 2.14 -19.07 1.30
N ASN A 27 3.15 -18.49 0.64
CA ASN A 27 4.41 -18.16 1.30
C ASN A 27 4.24 -17.05 2.33
N LEU A 28 3.48 -16.01 2.01
CA LEU A 28 3.13 -14.91 2.93
C LEU A 28 2.41 -15.45 4.17
N LYS A 29 1.41 -16.32 3.99
CA LYS A 29 0.75 -17.03 5.11
C LYS A 29 1.75 -17.71 6.03
N SER A 30 2.75 -18.37 5.45
CA SER A 30 3.78 -19.08 6.20
C SER A 30 4.74 -18.14 6.92
N VAL A 31 5.08 -17.01 6.32
CA VAL A 31 5.91 -15.96 6.93
C VAL A 31 5.17 -15.31 8.11
N ILE A 32 3.91 -14.92 7.90
CA ILE A 32 3.04 -14.34 8.94
C ILE A 32 2.87 -15.34 10.09
N LYS A 33 2.51 -16.58 9.80
CA LYS A 33 2.35 -17.63 10.82
C LYS A 33 3.60 -17.79 11.68
N LYS A 34 4.78 -17.73 11.06
CA LYS A 34 6.05 -17.86 11.77
C LYS A 34 6.34 -16.67 12.68
N LYS A 35 5.97 -15.45 12.27
CA LYS A 35 6.28 -14.22 13.00
C LYS A 35 5.24 -13.87 14.06
N TYR A 36 3.95 -13.99 13.75
CA TYR A 36 2.83 -13.54 14.59
C TYR A 36 1.96 -14.68 15.12
N GLY A 37 2.22 -15.93 14.72
CA GLY A 37 1.44 -17.08 15.16
C GLY A 37 0.27 -17.45 14.23
N GLN A 38 -0.43 -18.53 14.58
CA GLN A 38 -1.49 -19.12 13.73
C GLN A 38 -2.67 -18.17 13.53
N ASP A 39 -3.05 -17.41 14.56
CA ASP A 39 -4.26 -16.58 14.54
C ASP A 39 -4.13 -15.36 13.61
N ALA A 40 -2.90 -14.91 13.37
CA ALA A 40 -2.60 -13.85 12.40
C ALA A 40 -2.77 -14.27 10.93
N THR A 41 -3.11 -15.55 10.67
CA THR A 41 -3.38 -16.06 9.31
C THR A 41 -4.86 -16.15 8.95
N ASN A 42 -5.73 -15.60 9.80
CA ASN A 42 -7.12 -15.35 9.45
C ASN A 42 -7.20 -14.31 8.33
N VAL A 43 -8.29 -14.38 7.56
CA VAL A 43 -8.48 -13.53 6.39
C VAL A 43 -9.58 -12.50 6.64
N GLY A 44 -9.40 -11.31 6.09
CA GLY A 44 -10.43 -10.26 6.04
C GLY A 44 -11.41 -10.50 4.88
N ASP A 45 -12.24 -9.49 4.62
CA ASP A 45 -13.32 -9.56 3.62
C ASP A 45 -12.79 -9.80 2.20
N GLU A 46 -11.60 -9.28 1.87
CA GLU A 46 -10.96 -9.44 0.57
C GLU A 46 -10.03 -10.66 0.47
N GLY A 47 -10.00 -11.51 1.50
CA GLY A 47 -9.14 -12.70 1.53
C GLY A 47 -7.66 -12.40 1.87
N GLY A 48 -7.29 -11.14 2.08
CA GLY A 48 -5.98 -10.72 2.61
C GLY A 48 -5.78 -11.09 4.08
N PHE A 49 -4.54 -11.16 4.54
CA PHE A 49 -4.21 -11.38 5.96
C PHE A 49 -4.18 -10.06 6.72
N ALA A 50 -4.60 -10.08 7.99
CA ALA A 50 -4.56 -8.91 8.87
C ALA A 50 -3.68 -9.17 10.12
N PRO A 51 -2.34 -9.34 9.95
CA PRO A 51 -1.44 -9.42 11.10
C PRO A 51 -1.43 -8.10 11.87
N ASN A 52 -1.18 -8.17 13.19
CA ASN A 52 -1.04 -7.00 14.03
C ASN A 52 0.33 -6.31 13.81
N ILE A 53 0.50 -5.69 12.64
CA ILE A 53 1.66 -4.86 12.33
C ILE A 53 1.53 -3.50 13.02
N GLN A 54 2.66 -2.96 13.47
CA GLN A 54 2.69 -1.64 14.12
C GLN A 54 3.06 -0.53 13.13
N GLU A 55 3.84 -0.88 12.09
CA GLU A 55 4.37 0.07 11.11
C GLU A 55 4.02 -0.38 9.69
N ASN A 56 3.66 0.56 8.81
CA ASN A 56 3.30 0.24 7.42
C ASN A 56 4.47 -0.43 6.66
N GLU A 57 5.71 -0.05 6.96
CA GLU A 57 6.93 -0.65 6.38
C GLU A 57 7.04 -2.16 6.70
N GLU A 58 6.49 -2.61 7.83
CA GLU A 58 6.48 -4.01 8.21
C GLU A 58 5.65 -4.86 7.25
N GLY A 59 4.53 -4.32 6.74
CA GLY A 59 3.71 -4.96 5.71
C GLY A 59 4.48 -5.15 4.40
N LEU A 60 5.20 -4.12 3.97
CA LEU A 60 6.06 -4.17 2.78
C LEU A 60 7.18 -5.20 2.92
N GLU A 61 7.82 -5.27 4.09
CA GLU A 61 8.89 -6.24 4.35
C GLU A 61 8.39 -7.70 4.35
N LEU A 62 7.18 -7.94 4.89
CA LEU A 62 6.54 -9.26 4.84
C LEU A 62 6.28 -9.70 3.39
N LEU A 63 5.78 -8.80 2.55
CA LEU A 63 5.56 -9.07 1.13
C LEU A 63 6.88 -9.31 0.39
N ASN A 64 7.89 -8.47 0.60
CA ASN A 64 9.19 -8.61 -0.02
C ASN A 64 9.83 -9.97 0.35
N THR A 65 9.74 -10.36 1.62
CA THR A 65 10.18 -11.68 2.09
C THR A 65 9.40 -12.82 1.44
N ALA A 66 8.07 -12.69 1.31
CA ALA A 66 7.22 -13.71 0.70
C ALA A 66 7.50 -13.89 -0.80
N ILE A 67 7.69 -12.78 -1.53
CA ILE A 67 8.06 -12.76 -2.95
C ILE A 67 9.41 -13.46 -3.16
N ALA A 68 10.41 -13.12 -2.34
CA ALA A 68 11.73 -13.74 -2.41
C ALA A 68 11.66 -15.25 -2.10
N LYS A 69 10.90 -15.64 -1.07
CA LYS A 69 10.72 -17.05 -0.70
C LYS A 69 10.01 -17.88 -1.77
N ALA A 70 9.08 -17.26 -2.51
CA ALA A 70 8.42 -17.90 -3.65
C ALA A 70 9.31 -17.96 -4.91
N GLY A 71 10.49 -17.32 -4.91
CA GLY A 71 11.42 -17.31 -6.04
C GLY A 71 11.01 -16.34 -7.16
N TYR A 72 10.23 -15.32 -6.85
CA TYR A 72 9.68 -14.37 -7.83
C TYR A 72 10.22 -12.94 -7.69
N THR A 73 11.35 -12.74 -7.02
CA THR A 73 12.06 -11.45 -6.99
C THR A 73 12.27 -10.91 -8.41
N GLY A 74 11.88 -9.66 -8.64
CA GLY A 74 11.96 -9.00 -9.95
C GLY A 74 10.88 -9.43 -10.96
N LYS A 75 9.99 -10.37 -10.60
CA LYS A 75 8.83 -10.79 -11.41
C LYS A 75 7.50 -10.42 -10.77
N VAL A 76 7.45 -10.38 -9.45
CA VAL A 76 6.31 -9.87 -8.68
C VAL A 76 6.74 -8.58 -8.00
N VAL A 77 5.94 -7.54 -8.19
CA VAL A 77 6.11 -6.20 -7.62
C VAL A 77 4.94 -5.88 -6.69
N ILE A 78 4.95 -4.72 -6.03
CA ILE A 78 3.98 -4.34 -4.99
C ILE A 78 3.11 -3.18 -5.48
N GLY A 79 1.83 -3.22 -5.12
CA GLY A 79 0.90 -2.10 -5.18
C GLY A 79 0.39 -1.77 -3.78
N MET A 80 -0.06 -0.55 -3.56
CA MET A 80 -0.60 -0.10 -2.28
C MET A 80 -1.90 0.63 -2.51
N ASP A 81 -2.90 0.35 -1.68
CA ASP A 81 -4.02 1.26 -1.44
C ASP A 81 -3.85 1.85 -0.04
N VAL A 82 -3.67 3.16 -0.02
CA VAL A 82 -3.41 3.89 1.21
C VAL A 82 -4.74 4.24 1.90
N ALA A 83 -5.78 4.57 1.14
CA ALA A 83 -7.05 5.15 1.60
C ALA A 83 -6.82 6.34 2.56
N ALA A 84 -6.05 7.34 2.11
CA ALA A 84 -5.56 8.40 2.99
C ALA A 84 -6.66 9.30 3.60
N SER A 85 -7.82 9.39 2.95
CA SER A 85 -9.01 10.10 3.46
C SER A 85 -9.43 9.58 4.84
N GLU A 86 -9.26 8.28 5.13
CA GLU A 86 -9.66 7.66 6.40
C GLU A 86 -8.86 8.14 7.61
N PHE A 87 -7.68 8.73 7.37
CA PHE A 87 -6.81 9.24 8.42
C PHE A 87 -6.39 10.69 8.21
N TYR A 88 -7.13 11.43 7.38
CA TYR A 88 -6.95 12.86 7.20
C TYR A 88 -7.75 13.67 8.23
N GLY A 89 -7.08 14.62 8.88
CA GLY A 89 -7.63 15.44 9.95
C GLY A 89 -8.10 16.83 9.50
N PRO A 90 -9.00 17.48 10.25
CA PRO A 90 -9.46 18.84 9.97
C PRO A 90 -8.34 19.91 10.06
N ASP A 91 -7.20 19.57 10.67
CA ASP A 91 -5.97 20.36 10.71
C ASP A 91 -5.12 20.23 9.44
N LYS A 92 -5.62 19.52 8.41
CA LYS A 92 -4.97 19.24 7.14
C LYS A 92 -3.68 18.42 7.28
N THR A 93 -3.70 17.45 8.18
CA THR A 93 -2.60 16.51 8.43
C THR A 93 -3.08 15.07 8.40
N TYR A 94 -2.15 14.14 8.27
CA TYR A 94 -2.40 12.70 8.15
C TYR A 94 -1.94 11.98 9.42
N ASP A 95 -2.83 11.17 10.01
CA ASP A 95 -2.57 10.41 11.22
C ASP A 95 -2.35 8.91 10.93
N LEU A 96 -1.11 8.51 10.71
CA LEU A 96 -0.81 7.11 10.39
C LEU A 96 -1.15 6.12 11.53
N ASN A 97 -1.36 6.63 12.75
CA ASN A 97 -1.66 5.86 13.95
C ASN A 97 -3.12 6.06 14.41
N PHE A 98 -4.03 6.50 13.53
CA PHE A 98 -5.43 6.80 13.88
C PHE A 98 -6.22 5.64 14.53
N LYS A 99 -5.75 4.39 14.39
CA LYS A 99 -6.32 3.18 15.01
C LYS A 99 -5.64 2.77 16.33
N GLU A 100 -4.55 3.43 16.73
CA GLU A 100 -3.79 3.11 17.94
C GLU A 100 -4.51 3.62 19.20
N GLU A 101 -4.65 2.76 20.22
CA GLU A 101 -5.21 3.17 21.50
C GLU A 101 -4.32 4.18 22.21
N GLY A 102 -4.88 5.32 22.61
CA GLY A 102 -4.14 6.37 23.33
C GLY A 102 -3.36 7.32 22.42
N ASN A 103 -3.56 7.25 21.09
CA ASN A 103 -3.01 8.22 20.16
C ASN A 103 -3.47 9.65 20.52
N ASP A 104 -2.51 10.54 20.77
CA ASP A 104 -2.72 11.95 21.13
C ASP A 104 -2.62 12.90 19.93
N GLY A 105 -2.40 12.36 18.73
CA GLY A 105 -2.24 13.09 17.48
C GLY A 105 -0.88 13.80 17.33
N SER A 106 0.08 13.56 18.23
CA SER A 106 1.41 14.20 18.17
C SER A 106 2.28 13.71 17.01
N GLN A 107 1.98 12.54 16.43
CA GLN A 107 2.71 11.93 15.32
C GLN A 107 2.07 12.20 13.95
N LYS A 108 1.09 13.11 13.87
CA LYS A 108 0.50 13.52 12.60
C LYS A 108 1.54 14.17 11.70
N ILE A 109 1.44 13.90 10.41
CA ILE A 109 2.38 14.39 9.39
C ILE A 109 1.69 15.25 8.33
N SER A 110 2.42 16.17 7.72
CA SER A 110 1.93 16.94 6.58
C SER A 110 1.87 16.08 5.30
N GLY A 111 1.16 16.56 4.28
CA GLY A 111 1.18 15.94 2.96
C GLY A 111 2.59 15.87 2.35
N ASP A 112 3.42 16.91 2.52
CA ASP A 112 4.82 16.88 2.05
C ASP A 112 5.64 15.79 2.77
N ALA A 113 5.45 15.61 4.08
CA ALA A 113 6.11 14.53 4.83
C ALA A 113 5.59 13.14 4.41
N LEU A 114 4.33 13.03 4.06
CA LEU A 114 3.74 11.80 3.53
C LEU A 114 4.27 11.47 2.11
N ILE A 115 4.51 12.48 1.26
CA ILE A 115 5.22 12.33 -0.03
C ILE A 115 6.62 11.74 0.19
N ASP A 116 7.38 12.30 1.14
CA ASP A 116 8.72 11.80 1.45
C ASP A 116 8.70 10.36 2.00
N LEU A 117 7.66 10.00 2.77
CA LEU A 117 7.45 8.63 3.21
C LEU A 117 7.23 7.70 2.01
N TYR A 118 6.35 8.04 1.07
CA TYR A 118 6.12 7.22 -0.14
C TYR A 118 7.39 7.07 -0.98
N LYS A 119 8.15 8.15 -1.18
CA LYS A 119 9.45 8.11 -1.87
C LYS A 119 10.42 7.17 -1.18
N SER A 120 10.44 7.17 0.15
CA SER A 120 11.28 6.26 0.93
C SER A 120 10.89 4.79 0.71
N PHE A 121 9.59 4.50 0.59
CA PHE A 121 9.11 3.16 0.29
C PHE A 121 9.44 2.74 -1.14
N VAL A 122 9.17 3.58 -2.13
CA VAL A 122 9.48 3.32 -3.55
C VAL A 122 10.99 3.11 -3.76
N ALA A 123 11.84 3.79 -3.00
CA ALA A 123 13.28 3.61 -3.07
C ALA A 123 13.76 2.26 -2.49
N LYS A 124 13.02 1.69 -1.53
CA LYS A 124 13.42 0.47 -0.81
C LYS A 124 12.73 -0.80 -1.34
N TYR A 125 11.50 -0.67 -1.82
CA TYR A 125 10.62 -1.78 -2.20
C TYR A 125 10.21 -1.66 -3.67
N PRO A 126 9.92 -2.78 -4.36
CA PRO A 126 9.51 -2.75 -5.76
C PRO A 126 8.04 -2.32 -5.88
N ILE A 127 7.71 -1.11 -5.44
CA ILE A 127 6.38 -0.53 -5.55
C ILE A 127 6.23 0.10 -6.93
N VAL A 128 5.11 -0.19 -7.61
CA VAL A 128 4.83 0.33 -8.95
C VAL A 128 3.49 1.05 -9.04
N SER A 129 2.65 0.97 -7.99
CA SER A 129 1.34 1.64 -7.95
C SER A 129 1.00 2.05 -6.53
N ILE A 130 0.51 3.28 -6.36
CA ILE A 130 -0.06 3.78 -5.11
C ILE A 130 -1.44 4.37 -5.43
N GLU A 131 -2.45 3.85 -4.76
CA GLU A 131 -3.84 4.27 -4.80
C GLU A 131 -4.21 5.07 -3.56
N ASP A 132 -5.02 6.10 -3.78
CA ASP A 132 -5.48 7.09 -2.80
C ASP A 132 -4.42 7.57 -1.79
N PRO A 133 -3.26 8.09 -2.29
CA PRO A 133 -2.16 8.54 -1.43
C PRO A 133 -2.49 9.76 -0.56
N PHE A 134 -3.54 10.51 -0.89
CA PHE A 134 -3.97 11.70 -0.15
C PHE A 134 -5.48 11.73 -0.04
N ASP A 135 -5.99 12.58 0.84
CA ASP A 135 -7.41 12.86 0.97
C ASP A 135 -8.03 13.24 -0.39
N GLN A 136 -9.30 12.85 -0.57
CA GLN A 136 -10.08 13.07 -1.79
C GLN A 136 -10.09 14.51 -2.32
N ASP A 137 -9.86 15.52 -1.46
CA ASP A 137 -9.85 16.94 -1.85
C ASP A 137 -8.42 17.55 -1.86
N ASP A 138 -7.38 16.78 -1.54
CA ASP A 138 -5.97 17.24 -1.46
C ASP A 138 -5.23 17.20 -2.81
N TRP A 139 -5.82 17.88 -3.81
CA TRP A 139 -5.28 17.99 -5.17
C TRP A 139 -3.86 18.54 -5.24
N GLU A 140 -3.47 19.37 -4.27
CA GLU A 140 -2.13 19.96 -4.23
C GLU A 140 -1.08 18.86 -4.05
N ASN A 141 -1.26 17.97 -3.07
CA ASN A 141 -0.30 16.91 -2.81
C ASN A 141 -0.36 15.79 -3.85
N TYR A 142 -1.53 15.50 -4.44
CA TYR A 142 -1.62 14.64 -5.64
C TYR A 142 -0.74 15.15 -6.79
N LYS A 143 -0.82 16.45 -7.09
CA LYS A 143 -0.02 17.08 -8.16
C LYS A 143 1.47 17.03 -7.86
N LYS A 144 1.86 17.31 -6.61
CA LYS A 144 3.27 17.22 -6.18
C LYS A 144 3.81 15.79 -6.30
N LEU A 145 3.13 14.79 -5.73
CA LEU A 145 3.56 13.40 -5.79
C LEU A 145 3.69 12.91 -7.25
N THR A 146 2.68 13.21 -8.07
CA THR A 146 2.70 12.84 -9.49
C THR A 146 3.84 13.51 -10.24
N ALA A 147 4.14 14.78 -9.94
CA ALA A 147 5.27 15.50 -10.55
C ALA A 147 6.64 14.95 -10.08
N GLU A 148 6.75 14.49 -8.83
CA GLU A 148 8.02 14.00 -8.28
C GLU A 148 8.33 12.54 -8.67
N ILE A 149 7.33 11.64 -8.65
CA ILE A 149 7.55 10.20 -8.85
C ILE A 149 6.54 9.52 -9.80
N GLY A 150 5.63 10.26 -10.44
CA GLY A 150 4.62 9.69 -11.34
C GLY A 150 5.18 9.08 -12.64
N GLU A 151 6.45 9.36 -12.98
CA GLU A 151 7.15 8.65 -14.07
C GLU A 151 7.71 7.30 -13.62
N GLN A 152 7.89 7.08 -12.31
CA GLN A 152 8.45 5.86 -11.73
C GLN A 152 7.36 4.87 -11.30
N ILE A 153 6.23 5.39 -10.80
CA ILE A 153 5.11 4.60 -10.32
C ILE A 153 3.78 5.14 -10.87
N GLN A 154 2.77 4.28 -10.94
CA GLN A 154 1.39 4.68 -11.17
C GLN A 154 0.82 5.34 -9.90
N VAL A 155 0.17 6.49 -10.06
CA VAL A 155 -0.64 7.12 -9.02
C VAL A 155 -2.11 6.96 -9.42
N VAL A 156 -2.88 6.27 -8.59
CA VAL A 156 -4.30 5.95 -8.83
C VAL A 156 -5.15 6.81 -7.90
N GLY A 157 -6.25 7.37 -8.42
CA GLY A 157 -7.28 8.01 -7.61
C GLY A 157 -8.58 7.22 -7.73
N ASP A 158 -9.07 6.67 -6.62
CA ASP A 158 -10.38 6.04 -6.50
C ASP A 158 -11.35 7.02 -5.84
N ASP A 159 -11.18 7.33 -4.55
CA ASP A 159 -11.95 8.34 -3.82
C ASP A 159 -11.82 9.74 -4.43
N LEU A 160 -10.64 10.06 -4.97
CA LEU A 160 -10.41 11.32 -5.67
C LEU A 160 -11.32 11.47 -6.89
N LEU A 161 -11.62 10.38 -7.61
CA LEU A 161 -12.28 10.43 -8.91
C LEU A 161 -13.73 9.93 -8.88
N VAL A 162 -14.09 9.08 -7.91
CA VAL A 162 -15.42 8.47 -7.70
C VAL A 162 -16.10 7.97 -8.98
N THR A 163 -15.32 7.59 -9.98
CA THR A 163 -15.78 7.28 -11.36
C THR A 163 -16.71 8.37 -11.95
N ASN A 164 -16.51 9.64 -11.58
CA ASN A 164 -17.31 10.77 -12.02
C ASN A 164 -16.56 11.61 -13.07
N PRO A 165 -17.05 11.67 -14.33
CA PRO A 165 -16.38 12.40 -15.42
C PRO A 165 -16.15 13.88 -15.16
N LYS A 166 -16.87 14.49 -14.22
CA LYS A 166 -16.71 15.91 -13.87
C LYS A 166 -15.47 16.16 -13.02
N VAL A 167 -15.05 15.18 -12.23
CA VAL A 167 -13.92 15.29 -11.30
C VAL A 167 -12.60 15.00 -12.01
N SER A 168 -12.60 14.09 -12.99
CA SER A 168 -11.40 13.69 -13.76
C SER A 168 -10.80 14.75 -14.70
N ASN A 169 -11.33 15.98 -14.73
CA ASN A 169 -10.87 17.07 -15.60
C ASN A 169 -10.08 18.17 -14.86
N HIS A 170 -9.67 17.94 -13.60
CA HIS A 170 -8.93 18.88 -12.73
C HIS A 170 -7.44 18.53 -12.58
#